data_AF-A0A5J4T3N5-F1
#
_entry.id   AF-A0A5J4T3N5-F1
#
_cell.length_a   1.000
_cell.length_b   1.000
_cell.length_c   1.000
_cell.angle_alpha   90.00
_cell.angle_beta   90.00
_cell.angle_gamma   90.00
#
_symmetry.space_group_name_H-M   'P 1'
#
loop_
_entity.id
_entity.type
_entity.pdbx_description
1 polymer ?
#
loop_
_entity_poly.entity_id
_entity_poly.type
_entity_poly.pdbx_seq_one_letter_code
_entity_poly.pdbx_strand_id
1 'polypeptide(L)'
;MTSYTEQKSKRIIDIILEVLKRSDTDIDNTVTVSEIDIQDVLDELKITNFNFNYVAALKKRLQFEGYKIMYKDTKILKVERDNSIHLNENDFSFEYK
;
A
#
# COMPACT_ATOMS: atom_id res chain seq x y z
N MET A 1 -8.07 -16.21 10.74
CA MET A 1 -7.93 -15.15 9.73
C MET A 1 -6.59 -15.34 9.04
N THR A 2 -6.58 -15.75 7.77
CA THR A 2 -5.36 -15.99 6.98
C THR A 2 -4.86 -14.68 6.38
N SER A 3 -4.15 -13.87 7.15
CA SER A 3 -3.40 -12.73 6.63
C SER A 3 -2.04 -13.21 6.13
N TYR A 4 -1.42 -12.48 5.20
CA TYR A 4 -0.01 -12.74 4.90
C TYR A 4 0.85 -12.44 6.13
N THR A 5 2.00 -13.12 6.25
CA THR A 5 2.96 -12.80 7.31
C THR A 5 3.33 -11.32 7.25
N GLU A 6 3.69 -10.76 8.40
CA GLU A 6 3.98 -9.33 8.52
C GLU A 6 5.07 -8.88 7.55
N GLN A 7 6.09 -9.73 7.34
CA GLN A 7 7.18 -9.50 6.38
C GLN A 7 6.67 -9.45 4.93
N LYS A 8 5.81 -10.40 4.53
CA LYS A 8 5.23 -10.43 3.17
C LYS A 8 4.31 -9.23 2.94
N SER A 9 3.45 -8.91 3.90
CA SER A 9 2.57 -7.75 3.84
C SER A 9 3.38 -6.46 3.70
N LYS A 10 4.43 -6.29 4.51
CA LYS A 10 5.31 -5.13 4.45
C LYS A 10 5.98 -4.98 3.09
N ARG A 11 6.50 -6.08 2.53
CA ARG A 11 7.17 -6.06 1.22
C ARG A 11 6.21 -5.66 0.10
N ILE A 12 4.99 -6.19 0.10
CA ILE A 12 3.96 -5.85 -0.88
C ILE A 12 3.58 -4.36 -0.76
N ILE A 13 3.40 -3.86 0.46
CA ILE A 13 3.08 -2.44 0.70
C ILE A 13 4.20 -1.53 0.20
N ASP A 14 5.46 -1.90 0.41
CA ASP A 14 6.63 -1.13 -0.01
C ASP A 14 6.65 -0.95 -1.55
N ILE A 15 6.41 -2.04 -2.29
CA ILE A 15 6.31 -1.98 -3.76
C ILE A 15 5.11 -1.17 -4.21
N ILE A 16 3.95 -1.33 -3.57
CA ILE A 16 2.77 -0.50 -3.88
C ILE A 16 3.13 0.98 -3.71
N LEU A 17 3.77 1.36 -2.60
CA LEU A 17 4.21 2.74 -2.37
C LEU A 17 5.23 3.21 -3.42
N GLU A 18 6.13 2.34 -3.86
CA GLU A 18 7.09 2.68 -4.93
C GLU A 18 6.37 2.93 -6.26
N VAL A 19 5.42 2.08 -6.64
CA VAL A 19 4.57 2.25 -7.84
C VAL A 19 3.78 3.55 -7.75
N LEU A 20 3.23 3.86 -6.57
CA LEU A 20 2.51 5.11 -6.31
C LEU A 20 3.42 6.35 -6.41
N LYS A 21 4.67 6.26 -5.96
CA LYS A 21 5.66 7.36 -6.05
C LYS A 21 6.21 7.53 -7.46
N ARG A 22 6.36 6.44 -8.23
CA ARG A 22 6.82 6.47 -9.62
C ARG A 22 5.75 6.89 -10.61
N SER A 23 4.49 6.67 -10.28
CA SER A 23 3.37 7.14 -11.09
C SER A 23 3.29 8.66 -10.97
N ASP A 24 3.85 9.34 -11.97
CA ASP A 24 3.68 10.78 -12.16
C ASP A 24 2.17 11.01 -12.31
N THR A 25 1.57 11.60 -11.28
CA THR A 25 0.11 11.63 -11.12
C THR A 25 -0.42 12.76 -12.00
N ASP A 26 -0.92 12.40 -13.18
CA ASP A 26 -1.63 13.32 -14.08
C ASP A 26 -2.99 13.74 -13.45
N ILE A 27 -3.37 15.01 -13.67
CA ILE A 27 -4.58 15.81 -13.37
C ILE A 27 -5.56 15.38 -12.24
N ASP A 28 -5.83 14.10 -12.05
CA ASP A 28 -6.81 13.52 -11.12
C ASP A 28 -6.21 12.98 -9.80
N ASN A 29 -4.88 13.02 -9.61
CA ASN A 29 -4.19 12.52 -8.39
C ASN A 29 -4.56 11.08 -7.97
N THR A 30 -5.18 10.28 -8.84
CA THR A 30 -5.53 8.88 -8.56
C THR A 30 -4.60 7.93 -9.27
N VAL A 31 -4.15 6.90 -8.54
CA VAL A 31 -3.32 5.83 -9.07
C VAL A 31 -4.05 4.51 -8.86
N THR A 32 -4.09 3.69 -9.91
CA THR A 32 -4.66 2.35 -9.85
C THR A 32 -3.52 1.35 -9.91
N VAL A 33 -3.40 0.54 -8.86
CA VAL A 33 -2.42 -0.54 -8.76
C VAL A 33 -3.14 -1.87 -8.92
N SER A 34 -2.69 -2.67 -9.87
CA SER A 34 -3.24 -4.00 -10.15
C SER A 34 -2.27 -5.08 -9.69
N GLU A 35 -2.76 -6.32 -9.61
CA GLU A 35 -1.90 -7.52 -9.41
C GLU A 35 -0.71 -7.55 -10.38
N ILE A 36 -0.90 -7.09 -11.62
CA ILE A 36 0.13 -7.09 -12.68
C ILE A 36 1.30 -6.16 -12.31
N ASP A 37 1.03 -4.98 -11.73
CA ASP A 37 2.06 -4.01 -11.35
C ASP A 37 3.00 -4.53 -10.25
N ILE A 38 2.50 -5.46 -9.44
CA ILE A 38 3.25 -6.07 -8.34
C ILE A 38 3.56 -7.55 -8.59
N GLN A 39 3.28 -8.06 -9.80
CA GLN A 39 3.39 -9.49 -10.11
C GLN A 39 4.80 -10.02 -9.89
N ASP A 40 5.81 -9.20 -10.16
CA ASP A 40 7.22 -9.51 -9.95
C ASP A 40 7.52 -9.83 -8.46
N VAL A 41 7.01 -9.01 -7.54
CA VAL A 41 7.19 -9.24 -6.09
C VAL A 41 6.34 -10.42 -5.60
N LEU A 42 5.18 -10.64 -6.21
CA LEU A 42 4.34 -11.78 -5.87
C LEU A 42 5.02 -13.10 -6.25
N ASP A 43 5.71 -13.14 -7.39
CA ASP A 43 6.50 -14.29 -7.82
C ASP A 43 7.70 -14.52 -6.88
N GLU A 44 8.45 -13.47 -6.54
CA GLU A 44 9.55 -13.54 -5.54
C GLU A 44 9.05 -14.12 -4.20
N LEU A 45 7.89 -13.67 -3.73
CA LEU A 45 7.30 -14.11 -2.46
C LEU A 45 6.58 -15.46 -2.55
N LYS A 46 6.56 -16.08 -3.75
CA LYS A 46 5.83 -17.31 -4.10
C LYS A 46 4.36 -17.25 -3.72
N ILE A 47 3.70 -16.12 -4.02
CA ILE A 47 2.28 -15.87 -3.77
C ILE A 47 1.54 -16.01 -5.09
N THR A 48 0.91 -17.17 -5.30
CA THR A 48 0.16 -17.48 -6.52
C THR A 48 -1.30 -17.01 -6.50
N ASN A 49 -1.88 -16.83 -5.30
CA ASN A 49 -3.27 -16.41 -5.13
C ASN A 49 -3.31 -15.11 -4.31
N PHE A 50 -2.81 -14.03 -4.91
CA PHE A 50 -2.72 -12.74 -4.26
C PHE A 50 -4.11 -12.16 -3.96
N ASN A 51 -4.26 -11.55 -2.79
CA ASN A 51 -5.47 -10.82 -2.43
C ASN A 51 -5.12 -9.61 -1.55
N PHE A 52 -5.51 -8.41 -1.99
CA PHE A 52 -5.33 -7.19 -1.21
C PHE A 52 -6.01 -7.24 0.16
N ASN A 53 -7.03 -8.07 0.35
CA ASN A 53 -7.67 -8.26 1.66
C ASN A 53 -6.80 -8.98 2.68
N TYR A 54 -5.79 -9.75 2.24
CA TYR A 54 -4.86 -10.45 3.12
C TYR A 54 -3.62 -9.59 3.47
N VAL A 55 -3.46 -8.44 2.83
CA VAL A 55 -2.38 -7.49 3.13
C VAL A 55 -2.76 -6.69 4.37
N ALA A 56 -2.27 -7.16 5.52
CA ALA A 56 -2.48 -6.48 6.79
C ALA A 56 -1.78 -5.11 6.79
N ALA A 57 -2.35 -4.13 7.49
CA ALA A 57 -1.83 -2.77 7.62
C ALA A 57 -1.71 -1.93 6.32
N LEU A 58 -2.13 -2.45 5.16
CA LEU A 58 -2.12 -1.71 3.88
C LEU A 58 -2.81 -0.35 3.99
N LYS A 59 -4.06 -0.33 4.49
CA LYS A 59 -4.84 0.90 4.68
C LYS A 59 -4.13 1.90 5.58
N LYS A 60 -3.58 1.44 6.71
CA LYS A 60 -2.90 2.31 7.69
C LYS A 60 -1.63 2.90 7.10
N ARG A 61 -0.86 2.10 6.34
CA ARG A 61 0.40 2.56 5.74
C ARG A 61 0.19 3.53 4.58
N LEU A 62 -0.81 3.27 3.73
CA LEU A 62 -1.20 4.20 2.67
C LEU A 62 -1.65 5.53 3.25
N GLN A 63 -2.51 5.51 4.28
CA GLN A 63 -2.94 6.73 4.97
C GLN A 63 -1.76 7.48 5.60
N PHE A 64 -0.79 6.76 6.18
CA PHE A 64 0.41 7.38 6.74
C PHE A 64 1.26 8.10 5.68
N GLU A 65 1.31 7.58 4.45
CA GLU A 65 2.11 8.13 3.35
C GLU A 65 1.37 9.21 2.52
N GLY A 66 0.14 9.60 2.88
CA GLY A 66 -0.60 10.56 2.05
C GLY A 66 -1.56 9.95 1.04
N TYR A 67 -1.89 8.67 1.14
CA TYR A 67 -2.75 7.98 0.18
C TYR A 67 -4.07 7.52 0.80
N LYS A 68 -5.16 7.82 0.11
CA LYS A 68 -6.52 7.42 0.47
C LYS A 68 -7.01 6.33 -0.47
N ILE A 69 -7.41 5.18 0.08
CA ILE A 69 -8.01 4.10 -0.72
C ILE A 69 -9.39 4.55 -1.19
N MET A 70 -9.57 4.74 -2.49
CA MET A 70 -10.84 5.06 -3.13
C MET A 70 -11.62 3.80 -3.49
N TYR A 71 -10.92 2.78 -3.98
CA TYR A 71 -11.52 1.52 -4.34
C TYR A 71 -10.56 0.38 -4.03
N LYS A 72 -11.10 -0.72 -3.51
CA LYS A 72 -10.33 -1.91 -3.19
C LYS A 72 -11.12 -3.14 -3.58
N ASP A 73 -10.57 -3.90 -4.50
CA ASP A 73 -10.98 -5.24 -4.84
C ASP A 73 -9.92 -6.26 -4.39
N THR A 74 -10.13 -7.53 -4.70
CA THR A 74 -9.19 -8.62 -4.47
C THR A 74 -7.88 -8.43 -5.23
N LYS A 75 -7.94 -7.95 -6.48
CA LYS A 75 -6.79 -7.80 -7.40
C LYS A 75 -6.51 -6.39 -7.89
N ILE A 76 -7.36 -5.43 -7.51
CA ILE A 76 -7.27 -4.05 -7.96
C ILE A 76 -7.36 -3.13 -6.74
N LEU A 77 -6.45 -2.15 -6.67
CA LEU A 77 -6.42 -1.15 -5.62
C LEU A 77 -6.33 0.24 -6.26
N LYS A 78 -7.40 1.03 -6.15
CA LYS A 78 -7.38 2.45 -6.53
C LYS A 78 -7.14 3.29 -5.29
N VAL A 79 -6.11 4.10 -5.33
CA VAL A 79 -5.81 5.08 -4.31
C VAL A 79 -5.76 6.48 -4.91
N GLU A 80 -6.12 7.45 -4.10
CA GLU A 80 -5.96 8.86 -4.38
C GLU A 80 -4.83 9.41 -3.51
N ARG A 81 -3.98 10.25 -4.08
CA ARG A 81 -3.00 11.01 -3.31
C ARG A 81 -3.73 12.15 -2.61
N ASP A 82 -3.93 11.97 -1.31
CA ASP A 82 -4.46 13.00 -0.44
C ASP A 82 -3.32 13.99 -0.12
N ASN A 83 -3.21 15.03 -0.94
CA ASN A 83 -2.24 16.12 -0.72
C ASN A 83 -2.58 17.00 0.50
N SER A 84 -3.62 16.65 1.26
CA SER A 84 -4.06 17.34 2.47
C SER A 84 -3.37 16.82 3.73
N ILE A 85 -2.49 15.81 3.64
CA ILE A 85 -1.64 15.40 4.77
C ILE A 85 -0.52 16.43 4.97
N HIS A 86 -0.91 17.55 5.57
CA HIS A 86 -0.05 18.28 6.47
C HIS A 86 0.38 17.33 7.59
N LEU A 87 1.67 17.04 7.63
CA LEU A 87 2.48 16.80 8.83
C LEU A 87 1.66 16.68 10.12
N ASN A 88 1.20 15.47 10.46
CA ASN A 88 0.88 15.19 11.84
C ASN A 88 2.18 14.71 12.50
N GLU A 89 2.96 15.67 12.99
CA GLU A 89 4.23 15.53 13.72
C GLU A 89 4.10 14.81 15.08
N ASN A 90 3.11 13.95 15.28
CA ASN A 90 2.89 13.30 16.57
C ASN A 90 2.66 11.80 16.38
N ASP A 91 3.69 11.03 16.75
CA ASP A 91 3.61 9.79 17.57
C ASP A 91 4.72 8.79 17.18
N PHE A 92 5.98 9.14 17.46
CA PHE A 92 7.08 8.18 17.57
C PHE A 92 7.89 8.46 18.85
N SER A 93 7.22 8.32 20.00
CA SER A 93 7.92 8.07 21.26
C SER A 93 7.82 6.58 21.59
N PHE A 94 8.71 5.78 21.03
CA PHE A 94 9.06 4.50 21.66
C PHE A 94 10.12 4.81 22.73
N GLU A 95 9.67 5.18 23.93
CA GLU A 95 10.52 5.03 25.12
C GLU A 95 10.65 3.54 25.42
N TYR A 96 11.81 2.97 25.12
CA TYR A 96 12.27 1.76 25.77
C TYR A 96 12.72 2.12 27.19
N LYS A 97 12.05 1.56 28.19
CA LYS A 97 12.56 1.52 29.57
C LYS A 97 12.39 0.12 30.14
#